data_AF-A0A7J3T1J6-F1
#
_entry.id   AF-A0A7J3T1J6-F1
#
_cell.length_a   1.000
_cell.length_b   1.000
_cell.length_c   1.000
_cell.angle_alpha   90.00
_cell.angle_beta   90.00
_cell.angle_gamma   90.00
#
_symmetry.space_group_name_H-M   'P 1'
#
loop_
_entity.id
_entity.type
_entity.pdbx_description
1 polymer ?
#
loop_
_entity_poly.entity_id
_entity_poly.type
_entity_poly.pdbx_seq_one_letter_code
_entity_poly.pdbx_strand_id
1 'polypeptide(L)'
;MAMLFSNSAGITYVSGSPPFDTGTEYTSGHSSSEWGEVWYTWINVSGAQVIFTALYSEAYNSPVRIFLGEHYNSALGQPILVGNALTMIEVYNDTDQNGILDANYTAGTSELRYYILVNSSRTFDVSPVQKTDVNGSAHYRWGVTYAGIDAFLVSPDPYSPGYGGWSPVAPLNMSEVGLSYDYSIEQNMTFLKTSFHIGSFTILQNTNPAVSLEGLSMSLLYTTQAVSPSNYTVMADDKDFNSTLNTPATAISKAQINLGNLTTFEFRFQDNYTLYTSTPTEYAAKYSACPTDSIDPQLIREDWNTPFWFAQDNMQEMFPDVSYVGTRFNVNFTTSSFNYRIQYPEWSGNRIEHDPTYVAFISAQPLVPEFPLETLLLVTTINAMLVLALMRFAKHQRNRKLAPSP
;
A
#
# COMPACT_ATOMS: atom_id res chain seq x y z
N MET A 1 -29.06 4.95 6.15
CA MET A 1 -28.61 6.30 5.75
C MET A 1 -27.57 6.07 4.67
N ALA A 2 -27.96 6.23 3.40
CA ALA A 2 -26.99 6.19 2.30
C ALA A 2 -25.96 7.28 2.60
N MET A 3 -24.67 6.97 2.50
CA MET A 3 -23.69 8.03 2.39
C MET A 3 -24.16 8.92 1.23
N LEU A 4 -24.66 10.10 1.56
CA LEU A 4 -24.75 11.18 0.60
C LEU A 4 -23.29 11.56 0.34
N PHE A 5 -22.62 10.79 -0.53
CA PHE A 5 -21.87 11.46 -1.58
C PHE A 5 -22.83 12.52 -2.10
N SER A 6 -22.45 13.78 -1.98
CA SER A 6 -23.31 14.85 -2.45
C SER A 6 -23.61 14.55 -3.92
N ASN A 7 -24.82 14.07 -4.23
CA ASN A 7 -25.35 14.02 -5.59
C ASN A 7 -25.49 15.45 -6.18
N SER A 8 -25.19 16.49 -5.38
CA SER A 8 -25.07 17.90 -5.78
C SER A 8 -23.70 18.26 -6.36
N ALA A 9 -22.77 17.31 -6.41
CA ALA A 9 -21.53 17.47 -7.14
C ALA A 9 -21.79 17.26 -8.63
N GLY A 10 -22.26 18.30 -9.33
CA GLY A 10 -22.34 18.29 -10.79
C GLY A 10 -20.95 18.21 -11.41
N ILE A 11 -20.38 17.00 -11.45
CA ILE A 11 -19.11 16.73 -12.14
C ILE A 11 -19.39 16.82 -13.64
N THR A 12 -18.82 17.85 -14.26
CA THR A 12 -18.89 18.02 -15.71
C THR A 12 -17.73 17.23 -16.32
N TYR A 13 -18.07 16.23 -17.13
CA TYR A 13 -17.15 15.22 -17.65
C TYR A 13 -16.16 15.77 -18.69
N VAL A 14 -14.90 15.36 -18.59
CA VAL A 14 -13.93 15.42 -19.69
C VAL A 14 -13.45 14.01 -19.97
N SER A 15 -13.88 13.43 -21.10
CA SER A 15 -13.34 12.15 -21.58
C SER A 15 -11.92 12.36 -22.11
N GLY A 16 -10.94 11.62 -21.58
CA GLY A 16 -9.61 11.51 -22.20
C GLY A 16 -8.41 11.71 -21.28
N SER A 17 -8.38 11.08 -20.09
CA SER A 17 -7.16 11.05 -19.28
C SER A 17 -6.04 10.27 -20.00
N PRO A 18 -4.77 10.72 -19.94
CA PRO A 18 -3.65 9.90 -20.40
C PRO A 18 -3.57 8.60 -19.58
N PRO A 19 -3.19 7.47 -20.21
CA PRO A 19 -2.96 6.22 -19.49
C PRO A 19 -1.82 6.39 -18.48
N PHE A 20 -1.83 5.56 -17.43
CA PHE A 20 -0.71 5.45 -16.51
C PHE A 20 0.59 5.22 -17.29
N ASP A 21 1.58 6.10 -17.11
CA ASP A 21 2.87 5.97 -17.78
C ASP A 21 3.73 4.90 -17.09
N THR A 22 3.56 3.66 -17.50
CA THR A 22 4.32 2.51 -16.98
C THR A 22 5.62 2.24 -17.76
N GLY A 23 5.91 3.03 -18.80
CA GLY A 23 7.08 2.87 -19.66
C GLY A 23 8.37 3.47 -19.10
N THR A 24 8.28 4.15 -17.96
CA THR A 24 9.40 4.79 -17.27
C THR A 24 9.89 3.96 -16.09
N GLU A 25 11.12 4.24 -15.67
CA GLU A 25 11.70 3.67 -14.45
C GLU A 25 10.89 4.04 -13.21
N TYR A 26 10.47 5.29 -13.12
CA TYR A 26 9.54 5.78 -12.10
C TYR A 26 8.79 7.00 -12.61
N THR A 27 7.57 7.20 -12.12
CA THR A 27 6.78 8.41 -12.39
C THR A 27 5.71 8.60 -11.32
N SER A 28 5.25 9.84 -11.16
CA SER A 28 4.00 10.14 -10.46
C SER A 28 3.13 11.01 -11.35
N GLY A 29 1.83 10.86 -11.21
CA GLY A 29 0.88 11.65 -11.95
C GLY A 29 -0.52 11.48 -11.41
N HIS A 30 -1.49 11.97 -12.16
CA HIS A 30 -2.89 11.73 -11.89
C HIS A 30 -3.58 11.08 -13.09
N SER A 31 -4.64 10.35 -12.81
CA SER A 31 -5.55 9.78 -13.79
C SER A 31 -6.98 10.08 -13.36
N SER A 32 -7.85 10.41 -14.31
CA SER A 32 -9.28 10.61 -14.06
C SER A 32 -10.12 9.50 -14.68
N SER A 33 -11.17 9.11 -13.98
CA SER A 33 -12.20 8.18 -14.45
C SER A 33 -13.60 8.69 -14.14
N GLU A 34 -14.61 7.92 -14.55
CA GLU A 34 -16.00 8.18 -14.18
C GLU A 34 -16.26 8.10 -12.66
N TRP A 35 -15.35 7.50 -11.89
CA TRP A 35 -15.49 7.27 -10.44
C TRP A 35 -14.69 8.25 -9.58
N GLY A 36 -13.85 9.10 -10.18
CA GLY A 36 -13.05 10.10 -9.48
C GLY A 36 -11.65 10.28 -10.04
N GLU A 37 -10.84 11.07 -9.34
CA GLU A 37 -9.44 11.32 -9.67
C GLU A 37 -8.54 10.48 -8.77
N VAL A 38 -7.45 9.96 -9.34
CA VAL A 38 -6.44 9.17 -8.65
C VAL A 38 -5.09 9.80 -8.87
N TRP A 39 -4.39 10.07 -7.77
CA TRP A 39 -2.97 10.28 -7.78
C TRP A 39 -2.27 8.92 -7.77
N TYR A 40 -1.23 8.75 -8.57
CA TYR A 40 -0.48 7.50 -8.61
C TYR A 40 1.02 7.72 -8.55
N THR A 41 1.71 6.67 -8.12
CA THR A 41 3.16 6.55 -8.23
C THR A 41 3.49 5.16 -8.77
N TRP A 42 4.29 5.14 -9.82
CA TRP A 42 4.78 3.94 -10.49
C TRP A 42 6.29 3.85 -10.33
N ILE A 43 6.79 2.65 -10.04
CA ILE A 43 8.22 2.32 -10.05
C ILE A 43 8.36 0.98 -10.78
N ASN A 44 9.32 0.86 -11.68
CA ASN A 44 9.63 -0.34 -12.44
C ASN A 44 11.15 -0.49 -12.57
N VAL A 45 11.73 -1.26 -11.66
CA VAL A 45 13.18 -1.39 -11.51
C VAL A 45 13.58 -2.83 -11.20
N SER A 46 14.63 -3.30 -11.88
CA SER A 46 15.21 -4.64 -11.67
C SER A 46 14.21 -5.81 -11.73
N GLY A 47 13.15 -5.68 -12.53
CA GLY A 47 12.12 -6.72 -12.67
C GLY A 47 11.09 -6.76 -11.54
N ALA A 48 11.08 -5.74 -10.67
CA ALA A 48 10.04 -5.48 -9.70
C ALA A 48 9.31 -4.18 -10.05
N GLN A 49 7.99 -4.18 -9.81
CA GLN A 49 7.09 -3.09 -10.12
C GLN A 49 6.28 -2.73 -8.88
N VAL A 50 6.16 -1.44 -8.59
CA VAL A 50 5.36 -0.92 -7.49
C VAL A 50 4.35 0.06 -8.04
N ILE A 51 3.09 -0.09 -7.62
CA ILE A 51 2.04 0.91 -7.82
C ILE A 51 1.52 1.36 -6.47
N PHE A 52 1.48 2.68 -6.28
CA PHE A 52 0.70 3.32 -5.25
C PHE A 52 -0.40 4.15 -5.90
N THR A 53 -1.61 4.10 -5.36
CA THR A 53 -2.71 4.98 -5.76
C THR A 53 -3.39 5.60 -4.54
N ALA A 54 -3.83 6.84 -4.69
CA ALA A 54 -4.56 7.61 -3.70
C ALA A 54 -5.71 8.33 -4.38
N LEU A 55 -6.93 8.19 -3.86
CA LEU A 55 -8.07 8.95 -4.38
C LEU A 55 -7.91 10.43 -4.01
N TYR A 56 -8.27 11.32 -4.91
CA TYR A 56 -8.34 12.74 -4.64
C TYR A 56 -9.44 13.41 -5.46
N SER A 57 -9.68 14.69 -5.18
CA SER A 57 -10.57 15.52 -5.98
C SER A 57 -10.08 16.97 -5.97
N GLU A 58 -10.02 17.60 -7.15
CA GLU A 58 -9.82 19.05 -7.28
C GLU A 58 -11.13 19.84 -7.11
N ALA A 59 -12.27 19.20 -7.34
CA ALA A 59 -13.59 19.83 -7.31
C ALA A 59 -14.29 19.75 -5.94
N TYR A 60 -13.96 18.74 -5.14
CA TYR A 60 -14.57 18.47 -3.83
C TYR A 60 -13.50 18.08 -2.80
N ASN A 61 -13.92 17.91 -1.55
CA ASN A 61 -13.06 17.34 -0.53
C ASN A 61 -12.58 15.95 -0.96
N SER A 62 -11.27 15.70 -0.88
CA SER A 62 -10.65 14.49 -1.40
C SER A 62 -11.01 13.27 -0.53
N PRO A 63 -11.53 12.17 -1.10
CA PRO A 63 -11.77 10.93 -0.36
C PRO A 63 -10.47 10.33 0.16
N VAL A 64 -10.46 9.87 1.41
CA VAL A 64 -9.24 9.27 1.99
C VAL A 64 -9.25 7.77 1.72
N ARG A 65 -8.63 7.36 0.60
CA ARG A 65 -8.45 5.95 0.23
C ARG A 65 -7.14 5.79 -0.50
N ILE A 66 -6.42 4.74 -0.14
CA ILE A 66 -5.10 4.43 -0.67
C ILE A 66 -5.00 2.96 -1.02
N PHE A 67 -4.13 2.65 -1.96
CA PHE A 67 -3.81 1.30 -2.34
C PHE A 67 -2.32 1.19 -2.70
N LEU A 68 -1.69 0.07 -2.33
CA LEU A 68 -0.30 -0.22 -2.61
C LEU A 68 -0.16 -1.68 -3.07
N GLY A 69 0.52 -1.88 -4.20
CA GLY A 69 0.79 -3.20 -4.76
C GLY A 69 2.21 -3.33 -5.29
N GLU A 70 2.78 -4.51 -5.10
CA GLU A 70 4.08 -4.91 -5.63
C GLU A 70 3.92 -6.14 -6.52
N HIS A 71 4.39 -6.05 -7.77
CA HIS A 71 4.45 -7.13 -8.73
C HIS A 71 5.90 -7.45 -9.09
N TYR A 72 6.27 -8.72 -9.06
CA TYR A 72 7.63 -9.16 -9.36
C TYR A 72 7.67 -10.65 -9.68
N ASN A 73 8.78 -11.10 -10.25
CA ASN A 73 9.07 -12.53 -10.33
C ASN A 73 9.74 -12.99 -9.04
N SER A 74 9.18 -14.00 -8.38
CA SER A 74 9.76 -14.65 -7.21
C SER A 74 11.12 -15.29 -7.51
N ALA A 75 11.84 -15.75 -6.48
CA ALA A 75 13.08 -16.51 -6.65
C ALA A 75 12.95 -17.77 -7.55
N LEU A 76 11.72 -18.30 -7.71
CA LEU A 76 11.39 -19.41 -8.62
C LEU A 76 11.13 -18.97 -10.07
N GLY A 77 11.24 -17.67 -10.37
CA GLY A 77 10.86 -17.09 -11.66
C GLY A 77 9.36 -17.10 -11.92
N GLN A 78 8.53 -17.32 -10.89
CA GLN A 78 7.07 -17.26 -10.99
C GLN A 78 6.59 -15.85 -10.67
N PRO A 79 5.70 -15.24 -11.47
CA PRO A 79 5.16 -13.92 -11.20
C PRO A 79 4.25 -13.97 -9.98
N ILE A 80 4.35 -12.94 -9.14
CA ILE A 80 3.47 -12.73 -8.01
C ILE A 80 3.13 -11.24 -7.90
N LEU A 81 1.87 -10.95 -7.61
CA LEU A 81 1.38 -9.64 -7.20
C LEU A 81 0.93 -9.73 -5.75
N VAL A 82 1.46 -8.89 -4.89
CA VAL A 82 1.02 -8.72 -3.50
C VAL A 82 0.49 -7.31 -3.33
N GLY A 83 -0.75 -7.19 -2.87
CA GLY A 83 -1.37 -5.89 -2.62
C GLY A 83 -1.93 -5.81 -1.21
N ASN A 84 -1.83 -4.61 -0.63
CA ASN A 84 -2.30 -4.31 0.72
C ASN A 84 -3.28 -3.14 0.67
N ALA A 85 -4.37 -3.26 1.40
CA ALA A 85 -5.35 -2.19 1.57
C ALA A 85 -5.67 -2.00 3.05
N LEU A 86 -5.68 -0.74 3.50
CA LEU A 86 -6.26 -0.35 4.77
C LEU A 86 -7.79 -0.42 4.62
N THR A 87 -8.40 -1.37 5.33
CA THR A 87 -9.84 -1.64 5.26
C THR A 87 -10.60 -0.79 6.27
N MET A 88 -10.10 -0.67 7.50
CA MET A 88 -10.81 0.04 8.56
C MET A 88 -9.87 0.58 9.64
N ILE A 89 -10.28 1.68 10.26
CA ILE A 89 -9.72 2.18 11.53
C ILE A 89 -10.71 1.81 12.64
N GLU A 90 -10.24 1.02 13.58
CA GLU A 90 -11.00 0.45 14.69
C GLU A 90 -10.54 1.08 16.00
N VAL A 91 -11.48 1.34 16.90
CA VAL A 91 -11.22 1.83 18.25
C VAL A 91 -11.78 0.81 19.22
N TYR A 92 -10.94 0.34 20.15
CA TYR A 92 -11.32 -0.72 21.07
C TYR A 92 -10.92 -0.39 22.50
N ASN A 93 -11.59 -1.08 23.41
CA ASN A 93 -11.32 -1.01 24.84
C ASN A 93 -10.68 -2.32 25.27
N ASP A 94 -9.35 -2.31 25.38
CA ASP A 94 -8.53 -3.45 25.79
C ASP A 94 -8.82 -3.84 27.25
N THR A 95 -9.76 -4.78 27.43
CA THR A 95 -10.29 -5.13 28.75
C THR A 95 -9.40 -6.09 29.50
N ASP A 96 -8.62 -6.92 28.80
CA ASP A 96 -7.70 -7.88 29.39
C ASP A 96 -6.23 -7.41 29.41
N GLN A 97 -5.96 -6.22 28.84
CA GLN A 97 -4.68 -5.53 28.81
C GLN A 97 -3.60 -6.28 28.01
N ASN A 98 -4.01 -7.05 27.00
CA ASN A 98 -3.06 -7.78 26.15
C ASN A 98 -2.54 -6.94 24.97
N GLY A 99 -3.11 -5.75 24.74
CA GLY A 99 -2.74 -4.83 23.68
C GLY A 99 -3.32 -5.15 22.30
N ILE A 100 -4.23 -6.12 22.20
CA ILE A 100 -4.80 -6.64 20.96
C ILE A 100 -6.31 -6.43 21.00
N LEU A 101 -6.91 -6.17 19.84
CA LEU A 101 -8.36 -6.14 19.71
C LEU A 101 -8.91 -7.57 19.73
N ASP A 102 -9.46 -7.99 20.85
CA ASP A 102 -10.16 -9.27 20.95
C ASP A 102 -11.58 -9.18 20.39
N ALA A 103 -11.81 -9.93 19.32
CA ALA A 103 -13.11 -10.03 18.68
C ALA A 103 -13.35 -11.46 18.18
N ASN A 104 -14.54 -11.97 18.49
CA ASN A 104 -15.10 -13.20 17.95
C ASN A 104 -16.60 -12.99 17.75
N TYR A 105 -16.97 -12.60 16.53
CA TYR A 105 -18.35 -12.31 16.17
C TYR A 105 -19.21 -13.58 16.07
N THR A 106 -18.60 -14.76 15.89
CA THR A 106 -19.31 -16.04 15.98
C THR A 106 -19.73 -16.35 17.42
N ALA A 107 -18.90 -15.99 18.41
CA ALA A 107 -19.19 -16.11 19.83
C ALA A 107 -19.97 -14.92 20.40
N GLY A 108 -20.18 -13.85 19.61
CA GLY A 108 -20.87 -12.63 20.03
C GLY A 108 -20.09 -11.76 21.01
N THR A 109 -18.75 -11.86 21.00
CA THR A 109 -17.87 -11.11 21.92
C THR A 109 -16.95 -10.19 21.13
N SER A 110 -16.82 -8.93 21.55
CA SER A 110 -15.84 -8.02 20.99
C SER A 110 -15.51 -6.89 21.96
N GLU A 111 -14.23 -6.49 21.98
CA GLU A 111 -13.74 -5.28 22.65
C GLU A 111 -13.91 -4.01 21.80
N LEU A 112 -14.34 -4.16 20.55
CA LEU A 112 -14.56 -3.04 19.64
C LEU A 112 -15.60 -2.08 20.22
N ARG A 113 -15.23 -0.79 20.25
CA ARG A 113 -16.10 0.29 20.70
C ARG A 113 -16.63 1.10 19.54
N TYR A 114 -15.77 1.47 18.59
CA TYR A 114 -16.13 2.31 17.46
C TYR A 114 -15.33 1.94 16.22
N TYR A 115 -15.91 2.27 15.06
CA TYR A 115 -15.13 2.50 13.84
C TYR A 115 -14.91 4.00 13.65
N ILE A 116 -13.76 4.36 13.08
CA ILE A 116 -13.55 5.70 12.52
C ILE A 116 -13.77 5.62 11.02
N LEU A 117 -14.92 6.12 10.57
CA LEU A 117 -15.22 6.24 9.15
C LEU A 117 -14.64 7.53 8.62
N VAL A 118 -13.52 7.42 7.92
CA VAL A 118 -12.87 8.53 7.24
C VAL A 118 -13.62 8.85 5.95
N ASN A 119 -14.17 10.07 5.87
CA ASN A 119 -14.98 10.50 4.73
C ASN A 119 -14.13 11.25 3.70
N SER A 120 -13.81 12.51 3.99
CA SER A 120 -13.20 13.40 3.01
C SER A 120 -12.28 14.42 3.67
N SER A 121 -11.30 14.92 2.93
CA SER A 121 -10.26 15.85 3.39
C SER A 121 -10.36 17.20 2.68
N ARG A 122 -9.98 18.26 3.38
CA ARG A 122 -9.98 19.62 2.81
C ARG A 122 -8.76 19.88 1.95
N THR A 123 -7.62 19.28 2.28
CA THR A 123 -6.40 19.37 1.50
C THR A 123 -5.86 18.00 1.18
N PHE A 124 -5.17 17.92 0.05
CA PHE A 124 -4.46 16.75 -0.43
C PHE A 124 -3.11 17.21 -0.98
N ASP A 125 -2.06 16.96 -0.22
CA ASP A 125 -0.70 17.34 -0.56
C ASP A 125 0.08 16.09 -1.01
N VAL A 126 0.84 16.22 -2.09
CA VAL A 126 1.59 15.12 -2.69
C VAL A 126 3.08 15.38 -2.62
N SER A 127 3.85 14.32 -2.38
CA SER A 127 5.29 14.25 -2.60
C SER A 127 5.52 13.29 -3.75
N PRO A 128 5.64 13.79 -5.00
CA PRO A 128 5.91 12.95 -6.17
C PRO A 128 7.18 12.14 -5.98
N VAL A 129 7.23 10.96 -6.60
CA VAL A 129 8.36 10.06 -6.46
C VAL A 129 9.67 10.71 -6.87
N GLN A 130 10.69 10.57 -6.03
CA GLN A 130 12.04 11.02 -6.29
C GLN A 130 13.00 9.84 -6.08
N LYS A 131 13.96 9.69 -7.00
CA LYS A 131 15.10 8.77 -6.84
C LYS A 131 16.25 9.50 -6.15
N THR A 132 16.74 8.94 -5.06
CA THR A 132 17.91 9.43 -4.31
C THR A 132 18.91 8.30 -4.10
N ASP A 133 20.21 8.62 -4.03
CA ASP A 133 21.23 7.66 -3.65
C ASP A 133 21.45 7.72 -2.13
N VAL A 134 21.36 6.57 -1.47
CA VAL A 134 21.65 6.41 -0.04
C VAL A 134 22.68 5.30 0.08
N ASN A 135 23.92 5.68 0.41
CA ASN A 135 25.05 4.76 0.57
C ASN A 135 25.31 3.86 -0.66
N GLY A 136 25.07 4.37 -1.88
CA GLY A 136 25.27 3.63 -3.12
C GLY A 136 24.09 2.73 -3.53
N SER A 137 22.97 2.79 -2.79
CA SER A 137 21.70 2.16 -3.16
C SER A 137 20.71 3.22 -3.64
N ALA A 138 19.96 2.92 -4.71
CA ALA A 138 18.88 3.78 -5.16
C ALA A 138 17.64 3.62 -4.27
N HIS A 139 17.12 4.74 -3.78
CA HIS A 139 15.91 4.85 -2.97
C HIS A 139 14.87 5.69 -3.71
N TYR A 140 13.66 5.17 -3.85
CA TYR A 140 12.52 5.83 -4.47
C TYR A 140 11.55 6.24 -3.37
N ARG A 141 11.37 7.55 -3.20
CA ARG A 141 10.58 8.12 -2.10
C ARG A 141 9.40 8.90 -2.61
N TRP A 142 8.22 8.62 -2.09
CA TRP A 142 6.98 9.34 -2.41
C TRP A 142 6.05 9.37 -1.21
N GLY A 143 5.01 10.18 -1.28
CA GLY A 143 4.00 10.23 -0.23
C GLY A 143 2.79 11.09 -0.58
N VAL A 144 1.77 11.00 0.27
CA VAL A 144 0.57 11.84 0.23
C VAL A 144 0.18 12.23 1.65
N THR A 145 -0.46 13.39 1.80
CA THR A 145 -1.04 13.83 3.08
C THR A 145 -2.42 14.40 2.82
N TYR A 146 -3.41 13.81 3.48
CA TYR A 146 -4.77 14.33 3.58
C TYR A 146 -4.86 15.14 4.88
N ALA A 147 -5.39 16.37 4.83
CA ALA A 147 -5.57 17.16 6.06
C ALA A 147 -6.95 17.82 6.17
N GLY A 148 -7.31 18.16 7.42
CA GLY A 148 -8.62 18.69 7.76
C GLY A 148 -9.73 17.72 7.39
N ILE A 149 -9.60 16.48 7.86
CA ILE A 149 -10.44 15.34 7.46
C ILE A 149 -11.73 15.34 8.26
N ASP A 150 -12.86 15.32 7.56
CA ASP A 150 -14.17 15.04 8.13
C ASP A 150 -14.33 13.51 8.27
N ALA A 151 -14.69 13.06 9.45
CA ALA A 151 -14.87 11.65 9.79
C ALA A 151 -16.06 11.46 10.75
N PHE A 152 -16.42 10.20 11.00
CA PHE A 152 -17.46 9.85 11.97
C PHE A 152 -17.00 8.71 12.87
N LEU A 153 -17.31 8.82 14.16
CA LEU A 153 -17.31 7.66 15.04
C LEU A 153 -18.61 6.90 14.86
N VAL A 154 -18.52 5.59 14.68
CA VAL A 154 -19.66 4.73 14.39
C VAL A 154 -19.68 3.57 15.37
N SER A 155 -20.84 3.30 15.96
CA SER A 155 -21.02 2.16 16.87
C SER A 155 -21.15 0.86 16.07
N PRO A 156 -20.43 -0.22 16.45
CA PRO A 156 -20.63 -1.54 15.88
C PRO A 156 -21.92 -2.20 16.38
N ASP A 157 -22.51 -1.73 17.50
CA ASP A 157 -23.67 -2.36 18.12
C ASP A 157 -24.98 -2.06 17.36
N PRO A 158 -25.64 -3.06 16.72
CA PRO A 158 -26.94 -2.93 16.06
C PRO A 158 -28.07 -2.38 16.94
N TYR A 159 -27.96 -2.52 18.26
CA TYR A 159 -29.04 -2.27 19.22
C TYR A 159 -28.71 -1.20 20.27
N SER A 160 -27.65 -0.41 20.06
CA SER A 160 -27.23 0.59 21.04
C SER A 160 -28.39 1.55 21.38
N PRO A 161 -28.75 1.75 22.66
CA PRO A 161 -29.87 2.62 23.02
C PRO A 161 -29.61 4.06 22.54
N GLY A 162 -30.39 4.51 21.56
CA GLY A 162 -30.24 5.84 20.93
C GLY A 162 -29.55 5.83 19.56
N TYR A 163 -28.90 4.73 19.17
CA TYR A 163 -28.15 4.60 17.91
C TYR A 163 -28.27 3.16 17.36
N GLY A 164 -28.90 2.97 16.20
CA GLY A 164 -28.83 1.65 15.54
C GLY A 164 -27.39 1.34 15.11
N GLY A 165 -27.02 0.07 14.92
CA GLY A 165 -25.67 -0.27 14.45
C GLY A 165 -25.35 0.39 13.12
N TRP A 166 -24.10 0.81 12.99
CA TRP A 166 -23.64 1.67 11.90
C TRP A 166 -24.21 3.09 11.91
N SER A 167 -24.91 3.50 12.97
CA SER A 167 -25.29 4.91 13.14
C SER A 167 -24.07 5.72 13.57
N PRO A 168 -23.83 6.88 12.94
CA PRO A 168 -22.88 7.85 13.44
C PRO A 168 -23.23 8.20 14.88
N VAL A 169 -22.28 7.95 15.78
CA VAL A 169 -22.40 8.32 17.19
C VAL A 169 -21.98 9.77 17.34
N ALA A 170 -20.85 10.16 16.74
CA ALA A 170 -20.34 11.52 16.79
C ALA A 170 -19.61 11.93 15.49
N PRO A 171 -19.79 13.17 15.00
CA PRO A 171 -18.91 13.73 13.98
C PRO A 171 -17.52 13.99 14.57
N LEU A 172 -16.50 13.69 13.77
CA LEU A 172 -15.09 13.75 14.15
C LEU A 172 -14.33 14.59 13.12
N ASN A 173 -13.43 15.44 13.58
CA ASN A 173 -12.39 15.98 12.73
C ASN A 173 -11.08 15.27 13.04
N MET A 174 -10.41 14.79 12.01
CA MET A 174 -9.07 14.25 12.07
C MET A 174 -8.14 15.25 11.41
N SER A 175 -7.09 15.67 12.11
CA SER A 175 -6.21 16.74 11.63
C SER A 175 -5.50 16.38 10.33
N GLU A 176 -4.94 15.17 10.24
CA GLU A 176 -4.21 14.69 9.08
C GLU A 176 -4.13 13.15 9.03
N VAL A 177 -4.01 12.59 7.83
CA VAL A 177 -3.50 11.24 7.56
C VAL A 177 -2.46 11.41 6.46
N GLY A 178 -1.21 11.11 6.73
CA GLY A 178 -0.21 11.07 5.68
C GLY A 178 0.58 9.79 5.68
N LEU A 179 1.00 9.43 4.48
CA LEU A 179 1.74 8.22 4.18
C LEU A 179 2.93 8.59 3.34
N SER A 180 4.09 8.06 3.71
CA SER A 180 5.35 8.19 3.01
C SER A 180 5.94 6.81 2.82
N TYR A 181 6.65 6.64 1.72
CA TYR A 181 7.22 5.36 1.33
C TYR A 181 8.67 5.58 0.93
N ASP A 182 9.52 4.63 1.30
CA ASP A 182 10.90 4.53 0.85
C ASP A 182 11.11 3.11 0.31
N TYR A 183 11.25 3.02 -1.01
CA TYR A 183 11.46 1.77 -1.72
C TYR A 183 12.91 1.65 -2.19
N SER A 184 13.55 0.52 -1.92
CA SER A 184 14.89 0.22 -2.42
C SER A 184 15.02 -1.23 -2.84
N ILE A 185 16.06 -1.53 -3.61
CA ILE A 185 16.43 -2.90 -3.98
C ILE A 185 17.86 -3.14 -3.56
N GLU A 186 18.07 -4.21 -2.79
CA GLU A 186 19.40 -4.70 -2.45
C GLU A 186 19.50 -6.17 -2.86
N GLN A 187 20.39 -6.45 -3.82
CA GLN A 187 20.60 -7.78 -4.38
C GLN A 187 19.30 -8.36 -4.98
N ASN A 188 18.72 -9.35 -4.30
CA ASN A 188 17.52 -10.08 -4.68
C ASN A 188 16.34 -9.79 -3.73
N MET A 189 16.39 -8.67 -3.01
CA MET A 189 15.34 -8.23 -2.11
C MET A 189 14.90 -6.81 -2.43
N THR A 190 13.59 -6.57 -2.40
CA THR A 190 13.04 -5.21 -2.32
C THR A 190 12.77 -4.91 -0.86
N PHE A 191 12.96 -3.65 -0.48
CA PHE A 191 12.59 -3.14 0.83
C PHE A 191 11.61 -2.00 0.61
N LEU A 192 10.41 -2.15 1.16
CA LEU A 192 9.40 -1.11 1.16
C LEU A 192 9.17 -0.68 2.61
N LYS A 193 9.87 0.38 3.01
CA LYS A 193 9.62 1.02 4.30
C LYS A 193 8.44 1.95 4.11
N THR A 194 7.36 1.67 4.83
CA THR A 194 6.20 2.56 4.92
C THR A 194 6.34 3.41 6.17
N SER A 195 5.84 4.63 6.12
CA SER A 195 5.71 5.53 7.27
C SER A 195 4.36 6.18 7.19
N PHE A 196 3.55 6.11 8.23
CA PHE A 196 2.32 6.86 8.29
C PHE A 196 2.21 7.64 9.58
N HIS A 197 1.62 8.82 9.45
CA HIS A 197 1.23 9.65 10.58
C HIS A 197 -0.29 9.80 10.56
N ILE A 198 -0.88 9.57 11.72
CA ILE A 198 -2.31 9.71 11.97
C ILE A 198 -2.43 10.84 12.99
N GLY A 199 -2.98 11.96 12.56
CA GLY A 199 -3.11 13.17 13.35
C GLY A 199 -4.07 13.03 14.54
N SER A 200 -4.15 14.08 15.35
CA SER A 200 -5.08 14.15 16.48
C SER A 200 -6.53 14.18 16.02
N PHE A 201 -7.41 13.73 16.91
CA PHE A 201 -8.85 13.62 16.71
C PHE A 201 -9.61 14.63 17.58
N THR A 202 -10.63 15.27 17.02
CA THR A 202 -11.50 16.21 17.74
C THR A 202 -12.96 15.85 17.51
N ILE A 203 -13.68 15.53 18.58
CA ILE A 203 -15.13 15.30 18.53
C ILE A 203 -15.82 16.66 18.39
N LEU A 204 -16.58 16.85 17.31
CA LEU A 204 -17.12 18.17 16.93
C LEU A 204 -18.43 18.52 17.64
N GLN A 205 -19.11 17.52 18.22
CA GLN A 205 -20.38 17.71 18.88
C GLN A 205 -20.48 16.83 20.12
N ASN A 206 -20.95 17.42 21.22
CA ASN A 206 -21.30 16.66 22.41
C ASN A 206 -22.55 15.82 22.13
N THR A 207 -22.43 14.53 22.33
CA THR A 207 -23.49 13.54 22.18
C THR A 207 -24.05 13.17 23.56
N ASN A 208 -25.24 12.56 23.58
CA ASN A 208 -25.78 11.94 24.78
C ASN A 208 -26.09 10.46 24.48
N PRO A 209 -25.35 9.49 25.04
CA PRO A 209 -24.27 9.66 26.01
C PRO A 209 -23.02 10.35 25.42
N ALA A 210 -22.21 10.95 26.29
CA ALA A 210 -20.94 11.55 25.88
C ALA A 210 -19.98 10.47 25.38
N VAL A 211 -19.32 10.74 24.26
CA VAL A 211 -18.29 9.86 23.68
C VAL A 211 -16.92 10.42 24.02
N SER A 212 -15.97 9.54 24.33
CA SER A 212 -14.56 9.88 24.52
C SER A 212 -13.68 8.83 23.84
N LEU A 213 -12.48 9.25 23.42
CA LEU A 213 -11.41 8.38 22.94
C LEU A 213 -10.34 8.15 24.01
N GLU A 214 -10.45 8.83 25.16
CA GLU A 214 -9.51 8.71 26.27
C GLU A 214 -9.51 7.30 26.85
N GLY A 215 -8.31 6.73 27.04
CA GLY A 215 -8.15 5.37 27.56
C GLY A 215 -8.52 4.26 26.56
N LEU A 216 -8.78 4.61 25.29
CA LEU A 216 -9.05 3.63 24.24
C LEU A 216 -7.81 3.40 23.37
N SER A 217 -7.78 2.21 22.79
CA SER A 217 -6.75 1.75 21.86
C SER A 217 -7.22 1.90 20.42
N MET A 218 -6.29 1.98 19.47
CA MET A 218 -6.60 2.02 18.03
C MET A 218 -6.03 0.81 17.30
N SER A 219 -6.76 0.30 16.31
CA SER A 219 -6.35 -0.77 15.42
C SER A 219 -6.54 -0.35 13.97
N LEU A 220 -5.59 -0.68 13.10
CA LEU A 220 -5.70 -0.55 11.66
C LEU A 220 -5.86 -1.93 11.07
N LEU A 221 -7.03 -2.23 10.52
CA LEU A 221 -7.32 -3.48 9.84
C LEU A 221 -6.85 -3.41 8.39
N TYR A 222 -5.91 -4.28 8.03
CA TYR A 222 -5.43 -4.46 6.68
C TYR A 222 -5.93 -5.77 6.08
N THR A 223 -6.23 -5.71 4.78
CA THR A 223 -6.49 -6.89 3.95
C THR A 223 -5.38 -7.01 2.91
N THR A 224 -4.75 -8.18 2.89
CA THR A 224 -3.73 -8.54 1.90
C THR A 224 -4.33 -9.43 0.84
N GLN A 225 -3.93 -9.25 -0.42
CA GLN A 225 -4.16 -10.25 -1.45
C GLN A 225 -2.87 -10.56 -2.18
N ALA A 226 -2.60 -11.85 -2.35
CA ALA A 226 -1.58 -12.34 -3.26
C ALA A 226 -2.23 -13.06 -4.45
N VAL A 227 -1.68 -12.80 -5.64
CA VAL A 227 -2.07 -13.43 -6.90
C VAL A 227 -0.83 -14.03 -7.54
N SER A 228 -0.88 -15.31 -7.87
CA SER A 228 0.19 -16.05 -8.53
C SER A 228 -0.42 -17.17 -9.37
N PRO A 229 0.18 -17.56 -10.51
CA PRO A 229 -0.21 -18.78 -11.25
C PRO A 229 0.02 -20.06 -10.45
N SER A 230 0.90 -20.01 -9.45
CA SER A 230 1.17 -21.12 -8.55
C SER A 230 0.42 -20.95 -7.23
N ASN A 231 0.06 -22.06 -6.59
CA ASN A 231 -0.48 -22.02 -5.23
C ASN A 231 0.54 -21.39 -4.29
N TYR A 232 0.06 -20.53 -3.40
CA TYR A 232 0.84 -19.94 -2.33
C TYR A 232 0.25 -20.33 -0.97
N THR A 233 1.07 -20.24 0.07
CA THR A 233 0.64 -20.34 1.46
C THR A 233 0.99 -19.07 2.22
N VAL A 234 0.26 -18.79 3.28
CA VAL A 234 0.58 -17.72 4.22
C VAL A 234 1.02 -18.36 5.53
N MET A 235 2.11 -17.84 6.09
CA MET A 235 2.58 -18.21 7.41
C MET A 235 2.48 -17.02 8.36
N ALA A 236 2.02 -17.26 9.58
CA ALA A 236 1.99 -16.30 10.69
C ALA A 236 2.85 -16.89 11.82
N ASP A 237 3.97 -16.24 12.17
CA ASP A 237 4.97 -16.76 13.11
C ASP A 237 5.32 -18.25 12.87
N ASP A 238 5.71 -18.56 11.63
CA ASP A 238 6.12 -19.90 11.19
C ASP A 238 5.03 -21.00 11.28
N LYS A 239 3.76 -20.60 11.38
CA LYS A 239 2.60 -21.52 11.31
C LYS A 239 1.72 -21.21 10.13
N ASP A 240 1.20 -22.24 9.48
CA ASP A 240 0.22 -22.08 8.39
C ASP A 240 -0.99 -21.28 8.88
N PHE A 241 -1.35 -20.26 8.11
CA PHE A 241 -2.44 -19.37 8.42
C PHE A 241 -3.27 -19.07 7.17
N ASN A 242 -4.58 -18.99 7.37
CA ASN A 242 -5.55 -18.56 6.39
C ASN A 242 -6.71 -17.90 7.12
N SER A 243 -6.95 -16.61 6.85
CA SER A 243 -8.01 -15.85 7.52
C SER A 243 -9.40 -16.47 7.37
N THR A 244 -9.65 -17.24 6.31
CA THR A 244 -10.96 -17.89 6.08
C THR A 244 -11.13 -19.22 6.82
N LEU A 245 -10.05 -19.79 7.36
CA LEU A 245 -10.05 -21.13 7.98
C LEU A 245 -9.64 -21.12 9.45
N ASN A 246 -8.76 -20.21 9.85
CA ASN A 246 -8.24 -20.13 11.21
C ASN A 246 -9.23 -19.42 12.15
N THR A 247 -9.10 -19.69 13.45
CA THR A 247 -9.73 -18.99 14.56
C THR A 247 -8.98 -19.37 15.85
N PRO A 248 -8.81 -18.48 16.84
CA PRO A 248 -9.15 -17.05 16.86
C PRO A 248 -8.04 -16.16 16.28
N ALA A 249 -8.20 -14.83 16.38
CA ALA A 249 -7.11 -13.88 16.13
C ALA A 249 -5.90 -14.23 16.99
N THR A 250 -4.70 -14.12 16.42
CA THR A 250 -3.46 -14.54 17.08
C THR A 250 -2.42 -13.44 16.96
N ALA A 251 -1.78 -13.10 18.07
CA ALA A 251 -0.63 -12.19 18.10
C ALA A 251 0.50 -12.71 17.19
N ILE A 252 1.13 -11.82 16.43
CA ILE A 252 2.23 -12.19 15.53
C ILE A 252 3.39 -11.20 15.58
N SER A 253 4.57 -11.68 15.23
CA SER A 253 5.80 -10.89 15.02
C SER A 253 6.22 -10.80 13.55
N LYS A 254 5.74 -11.72 12.72
CA LYS A 254 5.98 -11.72 11.29
C LYS A 254 4.88 -12.47 10.56
N ALA A 255 4.71 -12.14 9.30
CA ALA A 255 3.95 -12.97 8.38
C ALA A 255 4.72 -13.13 7.08
N GLN A 256 4.47 -14.23 6.37
CA GLN A 256 5.17 -14.56 5.14
C GLN A 256 4.19 -15.10 4.11
N ILE A 257 4.44 -14.78 2.85
CA ILE A 257 3.79 -15.42 1.70
C ILE A 257 4.84 -16.30 1.05
N ASN A 258 4.50 -17.57 0.87
CA ASN A 258 5.40 -18.58 0.34
C ASN A 258 4.85 -19.18 -0.95
N LEU A 259 5.73 -19.40 -1.92
CA LEU A 259 5.47 -20.22 -3.11
C LEU A 259 6.20 -21.55 -2.95
N GLY A 260 5.44 -22.61 -2.65
CA GLY A 260 6.03 -23.86 -2.18
C GLY A 260 6.75 -23.65 -0.84
N ASN A 261 8.05 -23.95 -0.80
CA ASN A 261 8.87 -23.82 0.42
C ASN A 261 9.73 -22.53 0.44
N LEU A 262 9.49 -21.58 -0.47
CA LEU A 262 10.28 -20.36 -0.59
C LEU A 262 9.44 -19.15 -0.22
N THR A 263 9.94 -18.36 0.72
CA THR A 263 9.39 -17.04 1.04
C THR A 263 9.59 -16.10 -0.14
N THR A 264 8.48 -15.50 -0.57
CA THR A 264 8.46 -14.54 -1.68
C THR A 264 8.09 -13.14 -1.18
N PHE A 265 7.40 -13.03 -0.05
CA PHE A 265 7.06 -11.76 0.59
C PHE A 265 7.08 -11.94 2.11
N GLU A 266 7.58 -10.96 2.84
CA GLU A 266 7.65 -10.95 4.29
C GLU A 266 7.15 -9.63 4.86
N PHE A 267 6.26 -9.75 5.83
CA PHE A 267 5.82 -8.67 6.70
C PHE A 267 6.68 -8.72 7.96
N ARG A 268 7.50 -7.68 8.17
CA ARG A 268 8.29 -7.54 9.38
C ARG A 268 7.52 -6.68 10.36
N PHE A 269 6.93 -7.34 11.34
CA PHE A 269 6.25 -6.68 12.44
C PHE A 269 7.21 -6.60 13.65
N GLN A 270 6.85 -5.86 14.69
CA GLN A 270 7.67 -5.50 15.87
C GLN A 270 8.42 -4.15 15.79
N ASP A 271 7.80 -3.15 15.21
CA ASP A 271 8.28 -1.78 15.28
C ASP A 271 7.65 -1.02 16.47
N ASN A 272 8.33 0.04 16.90
CA ASN A 272 7.75 1.02 17.82
C ASN A 272 6.97 2.06 17.03
N TYR A 273 5.93 2.62 17.64
CA TYR A 273 5.29 3.84 17.19
C TYR A 273 5.58 4.98 18.16
N THR A 274 5.65 6.20 17.62
CA THR A 274 5.75 7.41 18.43
C THR A 274 4.35 7.95 18.69
N LEU A 275 4.00 8.12 19.97
CA LEU A 275 2.78 8.76 20.43
C LEU A 275 3.08 10.22 20.80
N TYR A 276 2.41 11.15 20.14
CA TYR A 276 2.60 12.58 20.35
C TYR A 276 1.64 13.10 21.41
N THR A 277 2.11 13.12 22.65
CA THR A 277 1.45 13.81 23.79
C THR A 277 2.13 15.17 24.04
N SER A 278 2.13 15.68 25.27
CA SER A 278 2.96 16.84 25.65
C SER A 278 4.46 16.57 25.44
N THR A 279 4.89 15.31 25.56
CA THR A 279 6.23 14.84 25.22
C THR A 279 6.10 13.60 24.32
N PRO A 280 6.67 13.60 23.11
CA PRO A 280 6.66 12.42 22.25
C PRO A 280 7.28 11.21 22.96
N THR A 281 6.58 10.08 22.95
CA THR A 281 7.01 8.85 23.64
C THR A 281 6.86 7.65 22.70
N GLU A 282 7.85 6.76 22.69
CA GLU A 282 7.77 5.52 21.92
C GLU A 282 7.08 4.39 22.70
N TYR A 283 6.27 3.63 21.99
CA TYR A 283 5.60 2.44 22.49
C TYR A 283 5.69 1.31 21.47
N ALA A 284 5.66 0.07 21.94
CA ALA A 284 5.64 -1.08 21.04
C ALA A 284 4.27 -1.21 20.36
N ALA A 285 4.24 -1.30 19.03
CA ALA A 285 3.03 -1.68 18.32
C ALA A 285 2.73 -3.18 18.56
N LYS A 286 1.45 -3.54 18.49
CA LYS A 286 0.99 -4.93 18.50
C LYS A 286 0.45 -5.31 17.13
N TYR A 287 0.53 -6.59 16.80
CA TYR A 287 0.08 -7.09 15.51
C TYR A 287 -0.62 -8.42 15.72
N SER A 288 -1.69 -8.64 14.94
CA SER A 288 -2.42 -9.89 14.99
C SER A 288 -2.77 -10.38 13.58
N ALA A 289 -2.59 -11.67 13.33
CA ALA A 289 -3.21 -12.33 12.20
C ALA A 289 -4.71 -12.49 12.49
N CYS A 290 -5.55 -11.97 11.60
CA CYS A 290 -6.98 -11.81 11.83
C CYS A 290 -7.79 -12.80 10.99
N PRO A 291 -8.45 -13.78 11.60
CA PRO A 291 -9.45 -14.58 10.93
C PRO A 291 -10.74 -13.78 10.66
N THR A 292 -11.51 -14.22 9.68
CA THR A 292 -12.75 -13.55 9.25
C THR A 292 -13.79 -13.46 10.38
N ASP A 293 -13.81 -14.41 11.32
CA ASP A 293 -14.71 -14.37 12.48
C ASP A 293 -14.32 -13.31 13.54
N SER A 294 -13.11 -12.75 13.46
CA SER A 294 -12.66 -11.61 14.26
C SER A 294 -12.96 -10.26 13.60
N ILE A 295 -13.59 -10.26 12.42
CA ILE A 295 -13.96 -9.07 11.67
C ILE A 295 -15.49 -9.00 11.63
N ASP A 296 -16.05 -7.82 11.85
CA ASP A 296 -17.50 -7.65 11.89
C ASP A 296 -18.11 -7.98 10.52
N PRO A 297 -19.03 -8.97 10.44
CA PRO A 297 -19.63 -9.37 9.17
C PRO A 297 -20.45 -8.26 8.53
N GLN A 298 -20.87 -7.23 9.28
CA GLN A 298 -21.60 -6.10 8.73
C GLN A 298 -20.72 -5.11 7.95
N LEU A 299 -19.39 -5.27 7.98
CA LEU A 299 -18.45 -4.56 7.10
C LEU A 299 -18.62 -4.93 5.61
N ILE A 300 -19.33 -6.02 5.28
CA ILE A 300 -19.56 -6.53 3.91
C ILE A 300 -20.66 -5.71 3.20
N ARG A 301 -20.70 -4.39 3.37
CA ARG A 301 -21.66 -3.54 2.67
C ARG A 301 -21.08 -3.14 1.30
N GLU A 302 -21.61 -3.75 0.24
CA GLU A 302 -21.16 -3.59 -1.16
C GLU A 302 -21.07 -2.13 -1.63
N ASP A 303 -21.90 -1.25 -1.07
CA ASP A 303 -21.98 0.18 -1.42
C ASP A 303 -20.75 0.99 -1.00
N TRP A 304 -19.90 0.47 -0.11
CA TRP A 304 -18.71 1.18 0.37
C TRP A 304 -17.44 0.83 -0.43
N ASN A 305 -17.56 -0.16 -1.31
CA ASN A 305 -16.43 -0.72 -2.04
C ASN A 305 -16.21 -0.10 -3.42
N THR A 306 -17.14 0.71 -3.96
CA THR A 306 -17.00 1.30 -5.30
C THR A 306 -15.64 1.98 -5.56
N PRO A 307 -15.07 2.75 -4.62
CA PRO A 307 -13.75 3.35 -4.84
C PRO A 307 -12.60 2.33 -4.78
N PHE A 308 -12.76 1.23 -4.02
CA PHE A 308 -11.83 0.10 -4.05
C PHE A 308 -11.89 -0.62 -5.40
N TRP A 309 -13.05 -0.73 -6.02
CA TRP A 309 -13.21 -1.40 -7.31
C TRP A 309 -12.47 -0.62 -8.40
N PHE A 310 -12.51 0.71 -8.35
CA PHE A 310 -11.72 1.54 -9.26
C PHE A 310 -10.21 1.31 -9.12
N ALA A 311 -9.69 1.30 -7.88
CA ALA A 311 -8.28 1.00 -7.64
C ALA A 311 -7.91 -0.42 -8.11
N GLN A 312 -8.77 -1.40 -7.83
CA GLN A 312 -8.62 -2.79 -8.27
C GLN A 312 -8.56 -2.91 -9.80
N ASP A 313 -9.48 -2.26 -10.52
CA ASP A 313 -9.55 -2.33 -11.98
C ASP A 313 -8.32 -1.67 -12.63
N ASN A 314 -7.90 -0.51 -12.14
CA ASN A 314 -6.68 0.14 -12.62
C ASN A 314 -5.44 -0.73 -12.45
N MET A 315 -5.30 -1.42 -11.32
CA MET A 315 -4.18 -2.33 -11.11
C MET A 315 -4.14 -3.48 -12.11
N GLN A 316 -5.30 -4.05 -12.44
CA GLN A 316 -5.37 -5.15 -13.39
C GLN A 316 -4.91 -4.71 -14.79
N GLU A 317 -5.26 -3.49 -15.18
CA GLU A 317 -4.80 -2.90 -16.44
C GLU A 317 -3.28 -2.67 -16.45
N MET A 318 -2.70 -2.26 -15.32
CA MET A 318 -1.26 -2.01 -15.19
C MET A 318 -0.39 -3.28 -15.17
N PHE A 319 -0.94 -4.40 -14.71
CA PHE A 319 -0.21 -5.66 -14.57
C PHE A 319 -0.80 -6.78 -15.44
N PRO A 320 -0.66 -6.70 -16.78
CA PRO A 320 -1.25 -7.68 -17.67
C PRO A 320 -0.70 -9.09 -17.46
N ASP A 321 0.54 -9.25 -17.00
CA ASP A 321 1.16 -10.57 -16.83
C ASP A 321 0.52 -11.41 -15.71
N VAL A 322 -0.07 -10.76 -14.69
CA VAL A 322 -0.87 -11.43 -13.65
C VAL A 322 -2.38 -11.35 -13.90
N SER A 323 -2.83 -10.50 -14.83
CA SER A 323 -4.26 -10.43 -15.22
C SER A 323 -4.74 -11.72 -15.88
N TYR A 324 -3.84 -12.51 -16.48
CA TYR A 324 -4.12 -13.84 -17.04
C TYR A 324 -4.49 -14.91 -15.99
N VAL A 325 -4.25 -14.67 -14.69
CA VAL A 325 -4.64 -15.61 -13.62
C VAL A 325 -6.17 -15.67 -13.48
N GLY A 326 -6.92 -14.76 -14.13
CA GLY A 326 -8.37 -14.77 -14.18
C GLY A 326 -9.04 -14.43 -12.85
N THR A 327 -8.24 -14.10 -11.83
CA THR A 327 -8.70 -13.65 -10.52
C THR A 327 -8.63 -12.13 -10.46
N ARG A 328 -9.80 -11.51 -10.22
CA ARG A 328 -9.86 -10.08 -9.95
C ARG A 328 -9.08 -9.77 -8.68
N PHE A 329 -8.20 -8.78 -8.73
CA PHE A 329 -7.63 -8.24 -7.51
C PHE A 329 -8.81 -7.70 -6.68
N ASN A 330 -9.03 -8.26 -5.50
CA ASN A 330 -10.18 -8.10 -4.64
C ASN A 330 -9.70 -8.04 -3.18
N VAL A 331 -9.70 -6.85 -2.60
CA VAL A 331 -9.36 -6.62 -1.18
C VAL A 331 -10.54 -6.89 -0.24
N ASN A 332 -11.40 -7.84 -0.60
CA ASN A 332 -12.46 -8.32 0.27
C ASN A 332 -11.87 -9.24 1.35
N PHE A 333 -11.95 -8.80 2.60
CA PHE A 333 -11.44 -9.52 3.75
C PHE A 333 -12.02 -10.93 3.89
N THR A 334 -13.24 -11.18 3.40
CA THR A 334 -13.90 -12.50 3.48
C THR A 334 -13.28 -13.55 2.54
N THR A 335 -12.58 -13.10 1.50
CA THR A 335 -11.91 -13.97 0.52
C THR A 335 -10.39 -13.90 0.62
N SER A 336 -9.86 -12.98 1.43
CA SER A 336 -8.43 -12.84 1.64
C SER A 336 -7.89 -14.01 2.47
N SER A 337 -6.73 -14.53 2.04
CA SER A 337 -5.96 -15.51 2.81
C SER A 337 -5.26 -14.88 4.01
N PHE A 338 -5.06 -13.55 4.02
CA PHE A 338 -4.37 -12.85 5.10
C PHE A 338 -4.95 -11.45 5.35
N ASN A 339 -5.70 -11.35 6.44
CA ASN A 339 -6.03 -10.10 7.11
C ASN A 339 -5.16 -9.97 8.35
N TYR A 340 -4.76 -8.75 8.68
CA TYR A 340 -4.01 -8.48 9.90
C TYR A 340 -4.37 -7.11 10.48
N ARG A 341 -4.08 -6.92 11.76
CA ARG A 341 -4.20 -5.63 12.43
C ARG A 341 -2.85 -5.11 12.86
N ILE A 342 -2.70 -3.79 12.81
CA ILE A 342 -1.66 -3.05 13.52
C ILE A 342 -2.35 -2.29 14.65
N GLN A 343 -1.90 -2.51 15.89
CA GLN A 343 -2.58 -2.07 17.11
C GLN A 343 -1.69 -1.14 17.94
N TYR A 344 -2.33 -0.10 18.49
CA TYR A 344 -1.74 0.97 19.28
C TYR A 344 -2.44 1.02 20.64
N PRO A 345 -1.95 0.27 21.63
CA PRO A 345 -2.62 0.16 22.93
C PRO A 345 -2.72 1.47 23.70
N GLU A 346 -1.77 2.39 23.52
CA GLU A 346 -1.65 3.62 24.32
C GLU A 346 -2.26 4.85 23.60
N TRP A 347 -2.94 4.65 22.47
CA TRP A 347 -3.32 5.71 21.54
C TRP A 347 -4.12 6.86 22.18
N SER A 348 -5.20 6.54 22.90
CA SER A 348 -6.05 7.51 23.62
C SER A 348 -6.47 8.75 22.82
N GLY A 349 -6.65 8.62 21.49
CA GLY A 349 -7.02 9.74 20.60
C GLY A 349 -5.89 10.68 20.20
N ASN A 350 -4.64 10.40 20.58
CA ASN A 350 -3.48 11.24 20.26
C ASN A 350 -2.94 10.94 18.85
N ARG A 351 -2.08 11.85 18.36
CA ARG A 351 -1.37 11.65 17.10
C ARG A 351 -0.33 10.53 17.24
N ILE A 352 -0.22 9.70 16.21
CA ILE A 352 0.81 8.66 16.12
C ILE A 352 1.63 8.76 14.84
N GLU A 353 2.84 8.21 14.89
CA GLU A 353 3.71 7.95 13.74
C GLU A 353 4.28 6.54 13.86
N HIS A 354 4.26 5.78 12.77
CA HIS A 354 4.70 4.38 12.75
C HIS A 354 5.20 3.97 11.37
N ASP A 355 6.24 3.13 11.36
CA ASP A 355 7.03 2.84 10.15
C ASP A 355 7.18 1.33 9.83
N PRO A 356 6.11 0.58 9.46
CA PRO A 356 6.26 -0.84 9.16
C PRO A 356 7.05 -1.10 7.88
N THR A 357 7.74 -2.25 7.85
CA THR A 357 8.60 -2.66 6.72
C THR A 357 8.09 -3.93 6.05
N TYR A 358 7.99 -3.88 4.72
CA TYR A 358 7.72 -5.05 3.88
C TYR A 358 8.94 -5.40 3.03
N VAL A 359 9.13 -6.70 2.79
CA VAL A 359 10.28 -7.22 2.03
C VAL A 359 9.80 -8.23 1.00
N ALA A 360 10.12 -8.01 -0.27
CA ALA A 360 9.89 -9.00 -1.32
C ALA A 360 11.20 -9.70 -1.70
N PHE A 361 11.14 -11.00 -1.98
CA PHE A 361 12.27 -11.79 -2.46
C PHE A 361 12.12 -12.02 -3.96
N ILE A 362 12.88 -11.26 -4.74
CA ILE A 362 12.78 -11.23 -6.20
C ILE A 362 13.77 -12.22 -6.84
N SER A 363 13.47 -12.66 -8.05
CA SER A 363 14.40 -13.41 -8.87
C SER A 363 15.68 -12.60 -9.05
N ALA A 364 16.84 -13.24 -8.89
CA ALA A 364 18.12 -12.61 -9.16
C ALA A 364 18.21 -12.27 -10.66
N GLN A 365 17.80 -11.07 -11.04
CA GLN A 365 18.12 -10.51 -12.33
C GLN A 365 19.57 -9.99 -12.26
N PRO A 366 20.39 -10.16 -13.31
CA PRO A 366 21.65 -9.44 -13.38
C PRO A 366 21.31 -7.95 -13.34
N LEU A 367 21.80 -7.24 -12.30
CA LEU A 367 21.77 -5.78 -12.25
C LEU A 367 22.26 -5.29 -13.61
N VAL A 368 21.38 -4.73 -14.43
CA VAL A 368 21.80 -4.08 -15.67
C VAL A 368 22.60 -2.87 -15.20
N PRO A 369 23.93 -2.84 -15.38
CA PRO A 369 24.68 -1.67 -14.97
C PRO A 369 24.13 -0.50 -15.77
N GLU A 370 23.70 0.57 -15.11
CA GLU A 370 23.50 1.85 -15.77
C GLU A 370 24.88 2.25 -16.35
N PHE A 371 25.14 1.85 -17.59
CA PHE A 371 26.29 2.38 -18.31
C PHE A 371 25.93 3.84 -18.62
N PRO A 372 26.74 4.82 -18.18
CA PRO A 372 26.56 6.19 -18.63
C PRO A 372 26.54 6.14 -20.17
N LEU A 373 25.48 6.65 -20.78
CA LEU A 373 25.28 6.65 -22.24
C LEU A 373 26.52 7.21 -22.97
N GLU A 374 27.24 8.12 -22.31
CA GLU A 374 28.53 8.68 -22.70
C GLU A 374 29.62 7.61 -22.91
N THR A 375 29.70 6.61 -22.04
CA THR A 375 30.65 5.49 -22.12
C THR A 375 30.32 4.56 -23.29
N LEU A 376 29.04 4.29 -23.52
CA LEU A 376 28.59 3.45 -24.64
C LEU A 376 28.83 4.16 -25.99
N LEU A 377 28.60 5.47 -26.04
CA LEU A 377 28.94 6.31 -27.20
C LEU A 377 30.46 6.37 -27.44
N LEU A 378 31.27 6.43 -26.39
CA LEU A 378 32.73 6.43 -26.50
C LEU A 378 33.27 5.08 -27.04
N VAL A 379 32.75 3.95 -26.54
CA VAL A 379 33.18 2.62 -26.99
C VAL A 379 32.75 2.37 -28.45
N THR A 380 31.55 2.80 -28.83
CA THR A 380 31.07 2.65 -30.21
C THR A 380 31.85 3.54 -31.18
N THR A 381 32.19 4.78 -30.80
CA THR A 381 33.05 5.66 -31.62
C THR A 381 34.48 5.14 -31.77
N ILE A 382 35.09 4.60 -30.71
CA ILE A 382 36.43 3.99 -30.78
C ILE A 382 36.43 2.79 -31.74
N ASN A 383 35.43 1.90 -31.65
CA ASN A 383 35.32 0.76 -32.53
C ASN A 383 35.07 1.18 -34.00
N ALA A 384 34.23 2.18 -34.24
CA ALA A 384 34.00 2.71 -35.59
C ALA A 384 35.28 3.32 -36.19
N MET A 385 36.07 4.05 -35.41
CA MET A 385 37.35 4.60 -35.84
C MET A 385 38.38 3.51 -36.15
N LEU A 386 38.43 2.44 -35.35
CA LEU A 386 39.33 1.31 -35.57
C LEU A 386 39.00 0.58 -36.88
N VAL A 387 37.71 0.33 -37.15
CA VAL A 387 37.25 -0.28 -38.41
C VAL A 387 37.62 0.59 -39.61
N LEU A 388 37.43 1.90 -39.53
CA LEU A 388 37.82 2.83 -40.59
C LEU A 388 39.33 2.85 -40.82
N ALA A 389 40.13 2.80 -39.75
CA ALA A 389 41.59 2.74 -39.85
C ALA A 389 42.06 1.42 -40.51
N LEU A 390 41.48 0.28 -40.12
CA LEU A 390 41.75 -1.02 -40.72
C LEU A 390 41.36 -1.06 -42.20
N MET A 391 40.22 -0.49 -42.57
CA MET A 391 39.79 -0.39 -43.97
C MET A 391 40.74 0.48 -44.80
N ARG A 392 41.21 1.62 -44.27
CA ARG A 392 42.20 2.47 -44.93
C ARG A 392 43.55 1.76 -45.09
N PHE A 393 43.99 1.04 -44.06
CA PHE A 393 45.23 0.27 -44.10
C PHE A 393 45.16 -0.86 -45.13
N ALA A 394 44.07 -1.63 -45.16
CA ALA A 394 43.85 -2.69 -46.15
C ALA A 394 43.81 -2.14 -47.58
N LYS A 395 43.15 -0.98 -47.79
CA LYS A 395 43.13 -0.29 -49.09
C LYS A 395 44.53 0.18 -49.51
N HIS A 396 45.32 0.72 -48.57
CA HIS A 396 46.69 1.15 -48.84
C HIS A 396 47.62 -0.03 -49.19
N GLN A 397 47.48 -1.17 -48.49
CA GLN A 397 48.23 -2.39 -48.83
C GLN A 397 47.87 -2.94 -50.22
N ARG A 398 46.59 -2.90 -50.60
CA ARG A 398 46.16 -3.28 -51.96
C ARG A 398 46.81 -2.42 -53.03
N ASN A 399 46.88 -1.11 -52.82
CA ASN A 399 47.49 -0.18 -53.78
C ASN A 399 49.01 -0.37 -53.88
N ARG A 400 49.70 -0.73 -52.79
CA ARG A 400 51.14 -1.05 -52.82
C ARG A 400 51.47 -2.31 -53.60
N LYS A 401 50.59 -3.32 -53.61
CA LYS A 401 50.77 -4.55 -54.42
C LYS A 401 50.51 -4.36 -55.91
N LEU A 402 49.93 -3.23 -56.32
CA LEU A 402 49.62 -2.89 -57.71
C LEU A 402 50.62 -1.88 -58.31
N ALA A 403 51.58 -1.38 -57.53
CA ALA A 403 52.65 -0.55 -58.07
C ALA A 403 53.68 -1.44 -58.77
N PRO A 404 53.95 -1.24 -60.06
CA PRO A 404 54.97 -2.02 -60.76
C PRO A 404 56.35 -1.72 -60.18
N SER A 405 57.09 -2.79 -59.89
CA SER A 405 58.51 -2.72 -59.50
C SER A 405 59.31 -2.01 -60.60
N PRO A 406 60.19 -1.06 -60.27
CA PRO A 406 61.09 -0.44 -61.24
C PRO A 406 62.08 -1.43 -61.86
#